data_AF-A0A7X2MHR5-F1
#
_entry.id   AF-A0A7X2MHR5-F1
#
_cell.length_a   1.000
_cell.length_b   1.000
_cell.length_c   1.000
_cell.angle_alpha   90.00
_cell.angle_beta   90.00
_cell.angle_gamma   90.00
#
_symmetry.space_group_name_H-M   'P 1'
#
loop_
_entity.id
_entity.type
_entity.pdbx_description
1 polymer ?
#
loop_
_entity_poly.entity_id
_entity_poly.type
_entity_poly.pdbx_seq_one_letter_code
_entity_poly.pdbx_strand_id
1 'polypeptide(L)'
;FGQSELGQLRFVTKFHHVDHLLDAKHNGKTRFRFSINADYVIKNFEPGTSPLDKRIEAAVKVAKAGYPLGFIVAPIYIHDGWEEGYK
;
A
#
# COMPACT_ATOMS: atom_id res chain seq x y z
N PHE A 1 4.16 18.91 3.65
CA PHE A 1 3.57 18.65 2.32
C PHE A 1 2.11 19.06 2.22
N GLY A 2 1.18 18.55 3.05
CA GLY A 2 -0.25 18.88 2.93
C GLY A 2 -0.59 20.38 2.99
N GLN A 3 0.21 21.18 3.70
CA GLN A 3 0.05 22.64 3.79
C GLN A 3 0.93 23.44 2.81
N SER A 4 1.80 22.76 2.04
CA SER A 4 2.57 23.44 1.00
C SER A 4 1.67 23.81 -0.17
N GLU A 5 1.90 24.97 -0.79
CA GLU A 5 1.13 25.44 -1.93
C GLU A 5 1.21 24.47 -3.12
N LEU A 6 2.43 24.11 -3.52
CA LEU A 6 2.69 23.28 -4.71
C LEU A 6 3.16 21.85 -4.39
N GLY A 7 3.54 21.58 -3.14
CA GLY A 7 4.13 20.31 -2.75
C GLY A 7 3.16 19.12 -2.82
N GLN A 8 3.63 18.02 -3.39
CA GLN A 8 2.94 16.72 -3.43
C GLN A 8 3.81 15.66 -2.76
N LEU A 9 3.19 14.72 -2.05
CA LEU A 9 3.88 13.59 -1.42
C LEU A 9 3.32 12.26 -1.94
N ARG A 10 4.19 11.27 -2.11
CA ARG A 10 3.76 9.89 -2.31
C ARG A 10 4.73 8.94 -1.63
N PHE A 11 4.21 7.91 -1.00
CA PHE A 11 5.01 6.81 -0.45
C PHE A 11 4.28 5.49 -0.65
N VAL A 12 4.98 4.39 -0.38
CA VAL A 12 4.45 3.02 -0.48
C VAL A 12 4.89 2.24 0.75
N THR A 13 4.07 1.32 1.24
CA THR A 13 4.39 0.47 2.39
C THR A 13 3.94 -0.98 2.19
N LYS A 14 4.52 -1.88 2.98
CA LYS A 14 4.07 -3.28 3.18
C LYS A 14 3.48 -3.50 4.58
N PHE A 15 3.21 -2.41 5.32
CA PHE A 15 2.80 -2.44 6.73
C PHE A 15 1.40 -1.87 6.95
N HIS A 16 0.65 -2.49 7.85
CA HIS A 16 -0.74 -2.12 8.15
C HIS A 16 -0.91 -1.11 9.30
N HIS A 17 0.16 -0.77 10.03
CA HIS A 17 0.14 0.15 11.18
C HIS A 17 0.01 1.61 10.75
N VAL A 18 -1.18 2.00 10.31
CA VAL A 18 -1.46 3.33 9.72
C VAL A 18 -2.30 4.25 10.61
N ASP A 19 -2.78 3.75 11.75
CA ASP A 19 -3.83 4.43 12.53
C ASP A 19 -3.44 5.84 12.99
N HIS A 20 -2.18 6.04 13.37
CA HIS A 20 -1.64 7.34 13.79
C HIS A 20 -1.49 8.36 12.64
N LEU A 21 -1.75 7.97 11.39
CA LEU A 21 -1.69 8.85 10.23
C LEU A 21 -3.09 9.27 9.77
N LEU A 22 -4.16 8.67 10.27
CA LEU A 22 -5.51 8.83 9.71
C LEU A 22 -6.11 10.22 9.92
N ASP A 23 -5.65 10.98 10.91
CA ASP A 23 -6.13 12.32 11.24
C ASP A 23 -5.22 13.45 10.73
N ALA A 24 -4.14 13.11 10.02
CA ALA A 24 -3.19 14.11 9.54
C ALA A 24 -3.81 15.03 8.48
N LYS A 25 -3.44 16.31 8.49
CA LYS A 25 -3.92 17.32 7.52
C LYS A 25 -3.23 17.17 6.15
N HIS A 26 -3.51 16.07 5.46
CA HIS A 26 -2.90 15.72 4.17
C HIS A 26 -3.47 16.52 2.99
N ASN A 27 -4.67 17.12 3.13
CA ASN A 27 -5.29 18.02 2.14
C ASN A 27 -5.34 17.45 0.71
N GLY A 28 -5.53 16.14 0.58
CA GLY A 28 -5.52 15.43 -0.71
C GLY A 28 -4.16 15.41 -1.46
N LYS A 29 -3.08 15.93 -0.86
CA LYS A 29 -1.75 16.06 -1.51
C LYS A 29 -0.77 14.93 -1.18
N THR A 30 -1.24 13.87 -0.54
CA THR A 30 -0.42 12.71 -0.17
C THR A 30 -1.02 11.44 -0.76
N ARG A 31 -0.35 10.84 -1.75
CA ARG A 31 -0.75 9.53 -2.27
C ARG A 31 -0.18 8.40 -1.42
N PHE A 32 -1.06 7.73 -0.67
CA PHE A 32 -0.72 6.59 0.17
C PHE A 32 -0.83 5.32 -0.67
N ARG A 33 0.25 4.54 -0.77
CA ARG A 33 0.24 3.30 -1.56
C ARG A 33 0.61 2.07 -0.74
N PHE A 34 0.11 0.92 -1.17
CA PHE A 34 0.48 -0.37 -0.62
C PHE A 34 1.13 -1.24 -1.69
N SER A 35 2.22 -1.94 -1.33
CA SER A 35 2.76 -3.00 -2.16
C SER A 35 1.89 -4.24 -2.06
N ILE A 36 1.46 -4.76 -3.20
CA ILE A 36 0.68 -6.00 -3.33
C ILE A 36 1.43 -6.96 -4.24
N ASN A 37 1.16 -8.25 -4.08
CA ASN A 37 1.78 -9.29 -4.86
C ASN A 37 0.95 -10.58 -4.82
N ALA A 38 1.27 -11.55 -5.67
CA ALA A 38 0.71 -12.88 -5.61
C ALA A 38 1.04 -13.54 -4.25
N ASP A 39 0.15 -14.41 -3.76
CA ASP A 39 0.31 -15.10 -2.47
C ASP A 39 1.65 -15.85 -2.36
N TYR A 40 2.09 -16.46 -3.46
CA TYR A 40 3.38 -17.13 -3.55
C TYR A 40 4.54 -16.18 -3.20
N VAL A 41 4.54 -14.96 -3.76
CA VAL A 41 5.62 -14.01 -3.55
C VAL A 41 5.61 -13.49 -2.12
N ILE A 42 4.43 -13.17 -1.58
CA ILE A 42 4.28 -12.67 -0.21
C ILE A 42 4.74 -13.74 0.79
N LYS A 43 4.29 -14.98 0.61
CA LYS A 43 4.60 -16.09 1.51
C LYS A 43 6.10 -16.44 1.54
N ASN A 44 6.75 -16.44 0.38
CA ASN A 44 8.12 -16.95 0.27
C ASN A 44 9.20 -15.85 0.33
N PHE A 45 8.88 -14.61 -0.05
CA PHE A 45 9.89 -13.56 -0.23
C PHE A 45 9.64 -12.28 0.57
N GLU A 46 8.54 -12.16 1.32
CA GLU A 46 8.25 -10.97 2.13
C GLU A 46 8.15 -11.23 3.65
N PRO A 47 9.09 -11.98 4.28
CA PRO A 47 9.06 -12.20 5.72
C PRO A 47 9.19 -10.88 6.50
N GLY A 48 8.54 -10.80 7.67
CA GLY A 48 8.59 -9.62 8.53
C GLY A 48 7.74 -8.43 8.04
N THR A 49 6.91 -8.63 7.02
CA THR A 49 5.95 -7.63 6.53
C THR A 49 4.52 -8.00 6.91
N SER A 50 3.56 -7.08 6.72
CA SER A 50 2.15 -7.41 6.98
C SER A 50 1.60 -8.32 5.88
N PRO A 51 0.73 -9.29 6.19
CA PRO A 51 0.09 -10.11 5.16
C PRO A 51 -0.87 -9.27 4.28
N LEU A 52 -1.26 -9.80 3.12
CA LEU A 52 -1.99 -9.06 2.10
C LEU A 52 -3.34 -8.51 2.62
N ASP A 53 -4.12 -9.34 3.29
CA ASP A 53 -5.40 -8.97 3.92
C ASP A 53 -5.26 -7.74 4.83
N LYS A 54 -4.23 -7.68 5.68
CA LYS A 54 -3.94 -6.55 6.55
C LYS A 54 -3.52 -5.30 5.79
N ARG A 55 -2.80 -5.44 4.67
CA ARG A 55 -2.52 -4.31 3.79
C ARG A 55 -3.80 -3.77 3.15
N ILE A 56 -4.72 -4.64 2.74
CA ILE A 56 -6.03 -4.24 2.19
C ILE A 56 -6.90 -3.57 3.27
N GLU A 57 -6.94 -4.10 4.49
CA GLU A 57 -7.63 -3.45 5.62
C GLU A 57 -7.09 -2.03 5.87
N ALA A 58 -5.76 -1.86 5.89
CA ALA A 58 -5.13 -0.55 6.03
C ALA A 58 -5.43 0.37 4.84
N ALA A 59 -5.48 -0.16 3.61
CA ALA A 59 -5.87 0.59 2.42
C ALA A 59 -7.29 1.15 2.53
N VAL A 60 -8.23 0.36 3.07
CA VAL A 60 -9.60 0.81 3.35
C VAL A 60 -9.60 1.92 4.39
N LYS A 61 -8.82 1.80 5.47
CA LYS A 61 -8.71 2.85 6.51
C LYS A 61 -8.24 4.18 5.92
N VAL A 62 -7.14 4.20 5.16
CA VAL A 62 -6.59 5.46 4.61
C VAL A 62 -7.49 6.05 3.52
N ALA A 63 -8.18 5.21 2.74
CA ALA A 63 -9.16 5.68 1.76
C ALA A 63 -10.36 6.36 2.45
N LYS A 64 -10.87 5.77 3.55
CA LYS A 64 -11.93 6.37 4.38
C LYS A 64 -11.48 7.68 5.04
N ALA A 65 -10.19 7.80 5.37
CA ALA A 65 -9.60 9.05 5.87
C ALA A 65 -9.40 10.11 4.77
N GLY A 66 -9.64 9.80 3.51
CA GLY A 66 -9.58 10.75 2.39
C GLY A 66 -8.23 10.85 1.69
N TYR A 67 -7.27 9.95 1.98
CA TYR A 67 -6.02 9.88 1.22
C TYR A 67 -6.27 9.40 -0.21
N PRO A 68 -5.66 10.02 -1.23
CA PRO A 68 -5.51 9.40 -2.54
C PRO A 68 -4.82 8.04 -2.42
N LEU A 69 -5.56 6.96 -2.69
CA LEU A 69 -5.06 5.59 -2.59
C LEU A 69 -4.33 5.16 -3.88
N GLY A 70 -3.42 4.20 -3.77
CA GLY A 70 -2.90 3.45 -4.92
C GLY A 70 -2.23 2.15 -4.50
N PHE A 71 -1.92 1.31 -5.48
CA PHE A 71 -1.23 0.03 -5.25
C PHE A 71 0.02 -0.06 -6.12
N ILE A 72 1.02 -0.80 -5.65
CA ILE A 72 2.24 -1.13 -6.39
C ILE A 72 2.33 -2.65 -6.46
N VAL A 73 2.20 -3.21 -7.66
CA VAL A 73 2.49 -4.62 -7.93
C VAL A 73 4.00 -4.74 -8.18
N ALA A 74 4.78 -5.06 -7.15
CA ALA A 74 6.23 -5.18 -7.28
C ALA A 74 6.89 -5.98 -6.13
N PRO A 75 7.95 -6.75 -6.42
CA PRO A 75 8.43 -7.09 -7.77
C PRO A 75 7.45 -8.05 -8.46
N ILE A 76 7.20 -7.86 -9.75
CA ILE A 76 6.53 -8.89 -10.56
C ILE A 76 7.52 -10.03 -10.71
N TYR A 77 7.13 -11.24 -10.32
CA TYR A 77 8.02 -12.38 -10.23
C TYR A 77 7.45 -13.59 -10.98
N ILE A 78 8.24 -14.13 -11.90
CA ILE A 78 7.87 -15.31 -12.70
C ILE A 78 8.22 -16.55 -11.87
N HIS A 79 7.22 -17.11 -11.20
CA HIS A 79 7.27 -18.42 -10.54
C HIS A 79 6.32 -19.41 -11.23
N ASP A 80 6.40 -20.69 -10.87
CA ASP A 80 5.44 -21.68 -11.38
C ASP A 80 4.00 -21.27 -10.98
N GLY A 81 3.12 -21.16 -11.98
CA GLY A 81 1.74 -20.70 -11.78
C GLY A 81 1.57 -19.19 -11.60
N TRP A 82 2.55 -18.36 -11.96
CA TRP A 82 2.47 -16.90 -11.79
C TRP A 82 1.25 -16.25 -12.47
N GLU A 83 0.86 -16.71 -13.67
CA GLU A 83 -0.27 -16.11 -14.40
C GLU A 83 -1.56 -16.17 -13.57
N GLU A 84 -1.87 -17.33 -12.99
CA GLU A 84 -3.04 -17.49 -12.13
C GLU A 84 -2.85 -16.76 -10.79
N GLY A 85 -1.63 -16.73 -10.25
CA GLY A 85 -1.34 -16.03 -9.00
C GLY A 85 -1.48 -14.51 -9.08
N TYR A 86 -1.35 -13.91 -10.25
CA TYR A 86 -1.50 -12.46 -10.48
C TYR A 86 -2.83 -12.04 -11.12
N LYS A 87 -3.71 -13.00 -11.44
CA LYS A 87 -5.02 -12.75 -12.04
C LYS A 87 -6.03 -12.21 -11.02
#